data_AF-A0A7V3PIZ5-F1
#
_entry.id   AF-A0A7V3PIZ5-F1
#
_cell.length_a   1.000
_cell.length_b   1.000
_cell.length_c   1.000
_cell.angle_alpha   90.00
_cell.angle_beta   90.00
_cell.angle_gamma   90.00
#
_symmetry.space_group_name_H-M   'P 1'
#
loop_
_entity.id
_entity.type
_entity.pdbx_description
1 polymer ?
#
loop_
_entity_poly.entity_id
_entity_poly.type
_entity_poly.pdbx_seq_one_letter_code
_entity_poly.pdbx_strand_id
1 'polypeptide(L)'
;ACNTCHGDFADPFSIAPPRDLSGGISETSRGVGAHTKHLGGNLIGSEVECSVCHKVPRGYSDVGHIDDSPSAEINFTGLAVKGTTSANQPVYNYNQISCSNTYCHGNFSYSKSESSYSFAYTQDAMIGNNSNPVWNKVDGTYVKCNSCHGKSEIDPSPVGHINASLTNLNNNPCANCHPGVVDYQGRIIDKEKHINGKINVFNIEIDR
;
A
#
# COMPACT_ATOMS: atom_id res chain seq x y z
N ALA A 1 9.26 4.29 26.73
CA ALA A 1 8.61 4.67 25.46
C ALA A 1 9.00 3.64 24.40
N CYS A 2 8.30 3.54 23.25
CA CYS A 2 8.66 2.56 22.22
C CYS A 2 10.11 2.76 21.73
N ASN A 3 10.52 4.02 21.59
CA ASN A 3 11.86 4.44 21.22
C ASN A 3 12.97 4.14 22.24
N THR A 4 12.69 3.35 23.28
CA THR A 4 13.70 2.85 24.23
C THR A 4 14.42 1.60 23.70
N CYS A 5 13.79 0.81 22.81
CA CYS A 5 14.37 -0.43 22.27
C CYS A 5 14.51 -0.44 20.74
N HIS A 6 13.59 0.22 20.03
CA HIS A 6 13.47 0.26 18.57
C HIS A 6 12.93 1.63 18.16
N GLY A 7 13.26 2.12 16.97
CA GLY A 7 12.99 3.51 16.61
C GLY A 7 14.25 4.37 16.72
N ASP A 8 14.07 5.68 16.73
CA ASP A 8 15.14 6.65 16.97
C ASP A 8 15.18 7.01 18.47
N PHE A 9 16.31 6.74 19.11
CA PHE A 9 16.46 7.00 20.55
C PHE A 9 16.61 8.51 20.84
N ALA A 10 16.96 9.31 19.85
CA ALA A 10 17.05 10.76 19.93
C ALA A 10 15.73 11.46 19.57
N ASP A 11 14.81 10.79 18.86
CA ASP A 11 13.51 11.34 18.47
C ASP A 11 12.34 10.46 18.98
N PRO A 12 11.60 10.90 20.01
CA PRO A 12 10.48 10.15 20.57
C PRO A 12 9.29 9.97 19.63
N PHE A 13 9.24 10.70 18.51
CA PHE A 13 8.19 10.56 17.51
C PHE A 13 8.52 9.53 16.42
N SER A 14 9.80 9.18 16.27
CA SER A 14 10.26 8.17 15.31
C SER A 14 10.34 6.78 15.97
N ILE A 15 9.17 6.24 16.32
CA ILE A 15 9.07 4.95 17.03
C ILE A 15 9.17 3.73 16.12
N ALA A 16 9.00 3.93 14.82
CA ALA A 16 9.09 2.85 13.83
C ALA A 16 10.53 2.71 13.38
N PRO A 17 11.18 1.56 13.53
CA PRO A 17 12.63 1.45 13.52
C PRO A 17 13.26 1.99 12.22
N PRO A 18 13.95 3.16 12.26
CA PRO A 18 15.06 3.39 11.35
C PRO A 18 16.30 2.62 11.82
N ARG A 19 16.28 2.14 13.08
CA ARG A 19 17.25 1.26 13.72
C ARG A 19 16.55 0.03 14.28
N ASP A 20 16.94 -1.16 13.85
CA ASP A 20 16.39 -2.41 14.36
C ASP A 20 16.98 -2.81 15.73
N LEU A 21 16.46 -3.89 16.33
CA LEU A 21 16.90 -4.40 17.64
C LEU A 21 18.38 -4.85 17.66
N SER A 22 18.94 -5.20 16.50
CA SER A 22 20.36 -5.54 16.34
C SER A 22 21.23 -4.30 16.08
N GLY A 23 20.62 -3.12 16.00
CA GLY A 23 21.28 -1.85 15.73
C GLY A 23 21.54 -1.55 14.25
N GLY A 24 20.99 -2.35 13.33
CA GLY A 24 21.07 -2.10 11.90
C GLY A 24 20.26 -0.87 11.48
N ILE A 25 20.84 -0.02 10.63
CA ILE A 25 20.21 1.20 10.11
C ILE A 25 20.19 1.27 8.57
N SER A 26 20.82 0.29 7.92
CA SER A 26 20.93 0.21 6.46
C SER A 26 19.70 -0.48 5.87
N GLU A 27 19.25 -0.04 4.70
CA GLU A 27 18.18 -0.67 3.88
C GLU A 27 18.47 -2.12 3.46
N THR A 28 19.62 -2.68 3.83
CA THR A 28 19.89 -4.13 3.74
C THR A 28 19.39 -4.91 4.95
N SER A 29 19.08 -4.25 6.07
CA SER A 29 18.63 -4.89 7.31
C SER A 29 17.13 -5.16 7.24
N ARG A 30 16.70 -6.32 7.71
CA ARG A 30 15.29 -6.73 7.64
C ARG A 30 14.37 -5.90 8.54
N GLY A 31 14.90 -5.36 9.64
CA GLY A 31 14.14 -4.60 10.64
C GLY A 31 13.99 -3.12 10.31
N VAL A 32 14.55 -2.65 9.19
CA VAL A 32 14.46 -1.26 8.72
C VAL A 32 13.96 -1.22 7.27
N GLY A 33 13.66 -0.03 6.76
CA GLY A 33 13.20 0.17 5.38
C GLY A 33 11.79 0.77 5.33
N ALA A 34 10.79 -0.02 4.92
CA ALA A 34 9.48 0.50 4.54
C ALA A 34 8.66 1.14 5.67
N HIS A 35 9.02 0.99 6.95
CA HIS A 35 8.35 1.68 8.06
C HIS A 35 8.20 3.19 7.82
N THR A 36 9.30 3.87 7.48
CA THR A 36 9.28 5.33 7.27
C THR A 36 8.45 5.74 6.06
N LYS A 37 8.39 4.88 5.03
CA LYS A 37 7.57 5.13 3.83
C LYS A 37 6.07 4.98 4.10
N HIS A 38 5.70 4.10 5.02
CA HIS A 38 4.31 3.85 5.38
C HIS A 38 3.77 4.83 6.42
N LEU A 39 4.53 5.09 7.49
CA LEU A 39 4.03 5.81 8.67
C LEU A 39 4.06 7.34 8.58
N GLY A 40 4.89 7.92 7.72
CA GLY A 40 4.99 9.38 7.59
C GLY A 40 5.54 9.87 6.25
N GLY A 41 6.19 8.99 5.50
CA GLY A 41 6.75 9.28 4.17
C GLY A 41 5.85 8.90 3.00
N ASN A 42 4.55 8.70 3.21
CA ASN A 42 3.68 8.21 2.13
C ASN A 42 3.45 9.31 1.08
N LEU A 43 3.94 9.07 -0.13
CA LEU A 43 3.88 10.01 -1.24
C LEU A 43 2.54 9.97 -1.99
N ILE A 44 1.83 8.85 -1.92
CA ILE A 44 0.72 8.55 -2.84
C ILE A 44 -0.58 8.11 -2.13
N GLY A 45 -0.56 7.96 -0.81
CA GLY A 45 -1.73 7.64 0.00
C GLY A 45 -1.59 8.18 1.43
N SER A 46 -2.55 7.87 2.28
CA SER A 46 -2.49 8.20 3.71
C SER A 46 -1.40 7.43 4.46
N GLU A 47 -1.02 7.94 5.62
CA GLU A 47 -0.15 7.24 6.55
C GLU A 47 -0.80 5.91 6.97
N VAL A 48 0.02 4.86 7.06
CA VAL A 48 -0.40 3.51 7.41
C VAL A 48 0.08 3.21 8.82
N GLU A 49 -0.86 3.05 9.75
CA GLU A 49 -0.59 2.74 11.14
C GLU A 49 0.07 1.36 11.31
N CYS A 50 0.85 1.21 12.40
CA CYS A 50 1.49 -0.06 12.76
C CYS A 50 0.48 -1.21 12.91
N SER A 51 -0.74 -0.90 13.34
CA SER A 51 -1.86 -1.84 13.55
C SER A 51 -2.27 -2.59 12.28
N VAL A 52 -1.99 -2.02 11.10
CA VAL A 52 -2.29 -2.62 9.80
C VAL A 52 -1.43 -3.86 9.53
N CYS A 53 -0.23 -3.94 10.11
CA CYS A 53 0.71 -5.05 9.91
C CYS A 53 1.01 -5.84 11.18
N HIS A 54 0.89 -5.22 12.36
CA HIS A 54 1.31 -5.79 13.63
C HIS A 54 0.23 -5.65 14.68
N LYS A 55 0.25 -6.55 15.66
CA LYS A 55 -0.43 -6.33 16.93
C LYS A 55 0.43 -5.40 17.79
N VAL A 56 0.06 -4.11 17.83
CA VAL A 56 0.81 -3.10 18.59
C VAL A 56 0.62 -3.34 20.09
N PRO A 57 1.69 -3.53 20.87
CA PRO A 57 1.60 -3.69 22.32
C PRO A 57 1.20 -2.36 22.99
N ARG A 58 0.41 -2.46 24.05
CA ARG A 58 0.04 -1.35 24.94
C ARG A 58 1.09 -1.12 26.04
N GLY A 59 1.87 -2.15 26.37
CA GLY A 59 2.87 -2.10 27.45
C GLY A 59 4.06 -3.03 27.24
N TYR A 60 5.10 -2.81 28.06
CA TYR A 60 6.34 -3.59 28.04
C TYR A 60 6.10 -5.10 28.20
N SER A 61 5.27 -5.49 29.17
CA SER A 61 5.02 -6.90 29.51
C SER A 61 3.84 -7.53 28.76
N ASP A 62 3.35 -6.89 27.70
CA ASP A 62 2.25 -7.46 26.93
C ASP A 62 2.69 -8.76 26.23
N VAL A 63 1.81 -9.75 26.23
CA VAL A 63 2.07 -11.05 25.60
C VAL A 63 2.38 -10.86 24.11
N GLY A 64 3.55 -11.36 23.67
CA GLY A 64 4.06 -11.24 22.31
C GLY A 64 4.82 -9.95 22.01
N HIS A 65 5.06 -9.09 23.00
CA HIS A 65 5.91 -7.90 22.79
C HIS A 65 7.41 -8.24 22.91
N ILE A 66 7.78 -8.94 23.99
CA ILE A 66 9.14 -9.42 24.24
C ILE A 66 9.03 -10.91 24.53
N ASP A 67 9.54 -11.70 23.60
CA ASP A 67 9.55 -13.16 23.70
C ASP A 67 10.81 -13.72 23.03
N ASP A 68 10.87 -15.05 22.91
CA ASP A 68 12.01 -15.76 22.33
C ASP A 68 11.95 -15.82 20.79
N SER A 69 11.01 -15.13 20.15
CA SER A 69 10.91 -15.06 18.70
C SER A 69 11.94 -14.07 18.14
N PRO A 70 12.70 -14.43 17.09
CA PRO A 70 13.76 -13.58 16.56
C PRO A 70 13.24 -12.41 15.70
N SER A 71 11.91 -12.24 15.54
CA SER A 71 11.32 -11.29 14.61
C SER A 71 9.88 -10.95 14.97
N ALA A 72 9.50 -9.68 14.87
CA ALA A 72 8.11 -9.26 15.12
C ALA A 72 7.11 -10.04 14.24
N GLU A 73 6.02 -10.50 14.85
CA GLU A 73 4.93 -11.20 14.18
C GLU A 73 4.15 -10.23 13.30
N ILE A 74 3.89 -10.64 12.06
CA ILE A 74 3.05 -9.88 11.14
C ILE A 74 1.64 -10.49 11.13
N ASN A 75 0.67 -9.67 11.48
CA ASN A 75 -0.74 -9.97 11.47
C ASN A 75 -1.45 -8.84 10.71
N PHE A 76 -1.66 -9.04 9.42
CA PHE A 76 -2.29 -8.04 8.57
C PHE A 76 -3.75 -7.82 8.96
N THR A 77 -4.14 -6.55 9.11
CA THR A 77 -5.51 -6.14 9.42
C THR A 77 -5.92 -4.90 8.61
N GLY A 78 -7.16 -4.44 8.83
CA GLY A 78 -7.66 -3.19 8.26
C GLY A 78 -7.57 -3.15 6.75
N LEU A 79 -6.93 -2.11 6.20
CA LEU A 79 -6.87 -1.89 4.76
C LEU A 79 -6.04 -2.97 4.03
N ALA A 80 -5.03 -3.56 4.67
CA ALA A 80 -4.18 -4.58 4.04
C ALA A 80 -4.95 -5.83 3.59
N VAL A 81 -6.01 -6.19 4.32
CA VAL A 81 -6.88 -7.34 4.06
C VAL A 81 -8.16 -6.96 3.28
N LYS A 82 -8.28 -5.73 2.76
CA LYS A 82 -9.51 -5.27 2.11
C LYS A 82 -9.83 -6.12 0.88
N GLY A 83 -10.94 -6.84 0.98
CA GLY A 83 -11.48 -7.74 -0.04
C GLY A 83 -10.49 -8.82 -0.48
N THR A 84 -9.68 -9.30 0.46
CA THR A 84 -9.06 -10.61 0.38
C THR A 84 -10.06 -11.70 0.78
N THR A 85 -9.72 -12.93 0.43
CA THR A 85 -10.45 -14.16 0.70
C THR A 85 -9.50 -15.13 1.39
N SER A 86 -10.02 -16.22 1.94
CA SER A 86 -9.18 -17.27 2.52
C SER A 86 -8.12 -17.83 1.55
N ALA A 87 -8.33 -17.71 0.24
CA ALA A 87 -7.38 -18.18 -0.78
C ALA A 87 -6.28 -17.15 -1.14
N ASN A 88 -6.43 -15.88 -0.79
CA ASN A 88 -5.48 -14.81 -1.15
C ASN A 88 -5.25 -13.81 -0.01
N GLN A 89 -5.10 -14.30 1.22
CA GLN A 89 -4.75 -13.47 2.36
C GLN A 89 -3.36 -12.83 2.18
N PRO A 90 -3.14 -11.62 2.73
CA PRO A 90 -1.83 -10.98 2.68
C PRO A 90 -0.78 -11.81 3.44
N VAL A 91 0.43 -11.88 2.89
CA VAL A 91 1.52 -12.66 3.46
C VAL A 91 2.79 -11.82 3.50
N TYR A 92 3.54 -11.97 4.59
CA TYR A 92 4.93 -11.55 4.65
C TYR A 92 5.83 -12.78 4.68
N ASN A 93 6.70 -12.91 3.69
CA ASN A 93 7.69 -13.98 3.62
C ASN A 93 8.99 -13.53 4.29
N TYR A 94 9.25 -14.05 5.49
CA TYR A 94 10.44 -13.72 6.28
C TYR A 94 11.77 -14.05 5.59
N ASN A 95 11.80 -15.06 4.73
CA ASN A 95 13.03 -15.47 4.03
C ASN A 95 13.31 -14.57 2.81
N GLN A 96 12.26 -14.15 2.12
CA GLN A 96 12.37 -13.30 0.93
C GLN A 96 12.29 -11.80 1.27
N ILE A 97 11.97 -11.46 2.52
CA ILE A 97 11.76 -10.08 2.98
C ILE A 97 10.71 -9.41 2.08
N SER A 98 9.64 -10.14 1.75
CA SER A 98 8.66 -9.71 0.73
C SER A 98 7.24 -9.76 1.25
N CYS A 99 6.42 -8.83 0.76
CA CYS A 99 4.98 -8.82 0.97
C CYS A 99 4.28 -9.37 -0.27
N SER A 100 3.11 -9.97 -0.12
CA SER A 100 2.24 -10.37 -1.22
C SER A 100 0.77 -10.30 -0.83
N ASN A 101 -0.11 -10.27 -1.83
CA ASN A 101 -1.56 -10.38 -1.66
C ASN A 101 -2.20 -9.29 -0.77
N THR A 102 -1.59 -8.11 -0.67
CA THR A 102 -2.14 -6.95 0.06
C THR A 102 -2.87 -6.02 -0.90
N TYR A 103 -3.99 -5.45 -0.45
CA TYR A 103 -4.75 -4.46 -1.21
C TYR A 103 -3.85 -3.29 -1.68
N CYS A 104 -3.03 -2.77 -0.77
CA CYS A 104 -2.15 -1.63 -1.03
C CYS A 104 -1.06 -1.92 -2.09
N HIS A 105 -0.78 -3.19 -2.37
CA HIS A 105 0.19 -3.62 -3.37
C HIS A 105 -0.47 -4.24 -4.60
N GLY A 106 -1.74 -3.92 -4.85
CA GLY A 106 -2.43 -4.28 -6.09
C GLY A 106 -3.19 -5.59 -6.04
N ASN A 107 -3.41 -6.20 -4.86
CA ASN A 107 -4.32 -7.34 -4.71
C ASN A 107 -5.78 -6.87 -4.59
N PHE A 108 -6.30 -6.29 -5.67
CA PHE A 108 -7.72 -5.94 -5.78
C PHE A 108 -8.31 -6.51 -7.06
N SER A 109 -9.61 -6.76 -7.01
CA SER A 109 -10.44 -7.16 -8.14
C SER A 109 -11.80 -6.52 -7.98
N TYR A 110 -12.28 -5.87 -9.04
CA TYR A 110 -13.60 -5.23 -9.11
C TYR A 110 -14.39 -5.88 -10.24
N SER A 111 -15.55 -6.46 -9.93
CA SER A 111 -16.36 -7.14 -10.94
C SER A 111 -17.13 -6.15 -11.81
N LYS A 112 -17.17 -6.42 -13.11
CA LYS A 112 -18.04 -5.70 -14.05
C LYS A 112 -19.51 -5.84 -13.69
N SER A 113 -19.92 -7.00 -13.15
CA SER A 113 -21.32 -7.27 -12.79
C SER A 113 -21.83 -6.44 -11.61
N GLU A 114 -20.91 -5.93 -10.79
CA GLU A 114 -21.21 -5.12 -9.60
C GLU A 114 -21.13 -3.61 -9.88
N SER A 115 -20.68 -3.23 -11.08
CA SER A 115 -20.42 -1.84 -11.43
C SER A 115 -21.59 -1.21 -12.17
N SER A 116 -22.01 -0.02 -11.73
CA SER A 116 -22.91 0.87 -12.49
C SER A 116 -22.28 1.46 -13.75
N TYR A 117 -20.95 1.34 -13.90
CA TYR A 117 -20.16 1.90 -15.00
C TYR A 117 -19.51 0.79 -15.85
N SER A 118 -20.29 -0.22 -16.21
CA SER A 118 -19.82 -1.39 -16.97
C SER A 118 -19.19 -1.05 -18.33
N PHE A 119 -19.47 0.13 -18.90
CA PHE A 119 -18.84 0.62 -20.12
C PHE A 119 -17.32 0.80 -20.00
N ALA A 120 -16.80 1.03 -18.78
CA ALA A 120 -15.38 1.20 -18.52
C ALA A 120 -14.62 -0.14 -18.49
N TYR A 121 -15.32 -1.27 -18.54
CA TYR A 121 -14.76 -2.61 -18.41
C TYR A 121 -14.62 -3.31 -19.77
N THR A 122 -13.38 -3.68 -20.10
CA THR A 122 -13.03 -4.49 -21.28
C THR A 122 -12.99 -5.99 -20.99
N GLN A 123 -13.04 -6.39 -19.72
CA GLN A 123 -13.11 -7.77 -19.24
C GLN A 123 -14.18 -7.89 -18.14
N ASP A 124 -14.39 -9.09 -17.60
CA ASP A 124 -15.37 -9.34 -16.53
C ASP A 124 -14.97 -8.72 -15.18
N ALA A 125 -13.70 -8.34 -15.01
CA ALA A 125 -13.22 -7.62 -13.84
C ALA A 125 -12.07 -6.67 -14.19
N MET A 126 -11.89 -5.65 -13.35
CA MET A 126 -10.67 -4.86 -13.29
C MET A 126 -9.77 -5.40 -12.18
N ILE A 127 -8.54 -5.75 -12.51
CA ILE A 127 -7.59 -6.35 -11.55
C ILE A 127 -6.29 -5.54 -11.48
N GLY A 128 -5.70 -5.52 -10.29
CA GLY A 128 -4.38 -4.94 -10.06
C GLY A 128 -3.25 -5.88 -10.42
N ASN A 129 -2.04 -5.37 -10.36
CA ASN A 129 -0.83 -6.13 -10.73
C ASN A 129 -0.34 -7.06 -9.61
N ASN A 130 -0.95 -7.02 -8.42
CA ASN A 130 -0.57 -7.81 -7.23
C ASN A 130 0.96 -7.92 -7.05
N SER A 131 1.62 -6.76 -6.96
CA SER A 131 3.06 -6.69 -6.79
C SER A 131 3.50 -7.36 -5.50
N ASN A 132 4.70 -7.94 -5.54
CA ASN A 132 5.35 -8.56 -4.39
C ASN A 132 6.56 -7.73 -3.94
N PRO A 133 6.35 -6.59 -3.26
CA PRO A 133 7.44 -5.71 -2.90
C PRO A 133 8.39 -6.33 -1.87
N VAL A 134 9.68 -6.02 -2.02
CA VAL A 134 10.70 -6.33 -1.02
C VAL A 134 10.70 -5.22 0.04
N TRP A 135 10.48 -5.59 1.30
CA TRP A 135 10.22 -4.70 2.43
C TRP A 135 11.29 -3.65 2.66
N ASN A 136 12.56 -3.98 2.44
CA ASN A 136 13.66 -3.07 2.66
C ASN A 136 14.12 -2.34 1.37
N LYS A 137 13.45 -2.57 0.23
CA LYS A 137 13.70 -1.86 -1.03
C LYS A 137 12.82 -0.62 -1.15
N VAL A 138 13.38 0.54 -0.79
CA VAL A 138 12.66 1.83 -0.73
C VAL A 138 13.14 2.86 -1.75
N ASP A 139 13.69 2.40 -2.87
CA ASP A 139 14.26 3.19 -3.98
C ASP A 139 13.21 3.83 -4.93
N GLY A 140 11.93 3.73 -4.58
CA GLY A 140 10.82 4.24 -5.39
C GLY A 140 10.29 3.25 -6.44
N THR A 141 10.82 2.03 -6.53
CA THR A 141 10.32 0.99 -7.45
C THR A 141 8.80 0.75 -7.29
N TYR A 142 8.30 0.76 -6.05
CA TYR A 142 6.92 0.36 -5.72
C TYR A 142 5.95 1.55 -5.52
N VAL A 143 6.35 2.78 -5.84
CA VAL A 143 5.45 3.95 -5.82
C VAL A 143 5.02 4.40 -7.22
N LYS A 144 5.46 3.67 -8.24
CA LYS A 144 5.06 3.85 -9.63
C LYS A 144 3.63 3.38 -9.84
N CYS A 145 2.88 4.04 -10.72
CA CYS A 145 1.46 3.72 -10.91
C CYS A 145 1.27 2.26 -11.35
N ASN A 146 2.16 1.79 -12.23
CA ASN A 146 2.12 0.43 -12.76
C ASN A 146 2.53 -0.66 -11.75
N SER A 147 2.95 -0.29 -10.54
CA SER A 147 3.26 -1.27 -9.49
C SER A 147 1.99 -1.84 -8.87
N CYS A 148 0.91 -1.06 -8.75
CA CYS A 148 -0.33 -1.49 -8.12
C CYS A 148 -1.47 -1.65 -9.14
N HIS A 149 -1.63 -0.65 -10.01
CA HIS A 149 -2.54 -0.65 -11.15
C HIS A 149 -1.70 -0.79 -12.43
N GLY A 150 -2.29 -0.69 -13.62
CA GLY A 150 -1.52 -0.33 -14.82
C GLY A 150 -1.06 -1.46 -15.72
N LYS A 151 -1.46 -1.35 -17.00
CA LYS A 151 -0.86 -2.10 -18.10
C LYS A 151 0.58 -1.63 -18.38
N SER A 152 0.91 -0.37 -18.07
CA SER A 152 2.26 0.21 -18.19
C SER A 152 2.38 1.54 -17.41
N GLU A 153 3.55 2.19 -17.41
CA GLU A 153 3.73 3.52 -16.79
C GLU A 153 2.98 4.63 -17.55
N ILE A 154 2.83 4.49 -18.86
CA ILE A 154 2.11 5.46 -19.69
C ILE A 154 0.60 5.21 -19.70
N ASP A 155 0.16 4.00 -19.35
CA ASP A 155 -1.25 3.62 -19.17
C ASP A 155 -1.38 2.89 -17.81
N PRO A 156 -1.61 3.66 -16.72
CA PRO A 156 -1.73 3.13 -15.37
C PRO A 156 -3.11 2.51 -15.10
N SER A 157 -3.99 2.37 -16.11
CA SER A 157 -5.29 1.74 -15.91
C SER A 157 -5.16 0.26 -15.50
N PRO A 158 -6.00 -0.23 -14.58
CA PRO A 158 -6.02 -1.65 -14.23
C PRO A 158 -6.21 -2.57 -15.46
N VAL A 159 -5.73 -3.81 -15.38
CA VAL A 159 -6.08 -4.82 -16.39
C VAL A 159 -7.60 -4.99 -16.39
N GLY A 160 -8.21 -5.03 -17.57
CA GLY A 160 -9.67 -5.06 -17.72
C GLY A 160 -10.36 -3.68 -17.76
N HIS A 161 -9.61 -2.58 -17.61
CA HIS A 161 -10.11 -1.22 -17.82
C HIS A 161 -9.96 -0.78 -19.30
N ILE A 162 -10.78 0.17 -19.76
CA ILE A 162 -10.59 0.86 -21.05
C ILE A 162 -9.21 1.56 -21.08
N ASN A 163 -8.60 1.74 -22.25
CA ASN A 163 -7.27 2.37 -22.29
C ASN A 163 -7.36 3.86 -21.94
N ALA A 164 -6.45 4.32 -21.07
CA ALA A 164 -6.35 5.72 -20.67
C ALA A 164 -4.87 6.07 -20.47
N SER A 165 -4.34 7.00 -21.28
CA SER A 165 -2.90 7.29 -21.31
C SER A 165 -2.55 8.60 -20.60
N LEU A 166 -1.48 8.58 -19.80
CA LEU A 166 -0.87 9.77 -19.18
C LEU A 166 -0.01 10.59 -20.15
N THR A 167 0.10 10.20 -21.43
CA THR A 167 1.00 10.85 -22.41
C THR A 167 0.64 12.31 -22.75
N ASN A 168 -0.57 12.76 -22.46
CA ASN A 168 -0.98 14.15 -22.64
C ASN A 168 -1.26 14.81 -21.28
N LEU A 169 -0.21 15.34 -20.64
CA LEU A 169 -0.27 15.98 -19.31
C LEU A 169 -1.07 17.29 -19.27
N ASN A 170 -1.55 17.79 -20.41
CA ASN A 170 -2.46 18.94 -20.47
C ASN A 170 -3.92 18.52 -20.65
N ASN A 171 -4.19 17.22 -20.87
CA ASN A 171 -5.52 16.67 -21.07
C ASN A 171 -5.58 15.18 -20.70
N ASN A 172 -5.07 14.82 -19.51
CA ASN A 172 -5.07 13.44 -19.05
C ASN A 172 -6.52 12.91 -18.93
N PRO A 173 -6.89 11.83 -19.64
CA PRO A 173 -8.23 11.28 -19.59
C PRO A 173 -8.62 10.72 -18.22
N CYS A 174 -7.66 10.41 -17.33
CA CYS A 174 -7.94 9.91 -15.99
C CYS A 174 -8.78 10.91 -15.19
N ALA A 175 -8.48 12.21 -15.27
CA ALA A 175 -9.19 13.25 -14.51
C ALA A 175 -10.65 13.45 -14.96
N ASN A 176 -11.01 13.02 -16.17
CA ASN A 176 -12.40 13.09 -16.65
C ASN A 176 -13.33 12.17 -15.85
N CYS A 177 -12.81 11.02 -15.41
CA CYS A 177 -13.55 10.04 -14.63
C CYS A 177 -13.12 10.02 -13.17
N HIS A 178 -11.88 10.34 -12.82
CA HIS A 178 -11.34 10.27 -11.45
C HIS A 178 -10.93 11.66 -10.89
N PRO A 179 -11.73 12.73 -11.06
CA PRO A 179 -11.32 14.10 -10.73
C PRO A 179 -11.09 14.34 -9.24
N GLY A 180 -11.60 13.47 -8.37
CA GLY A 180 -11.40 13.55 -6.92
C GLY A 180 -10.07 12.95 -6.45
N VAL A 181 -9.32 12.26 -7.32
CA VAL A 181 -8.06 11.57 -6.95
C VAL A 181 -6.88 12.11 -7.75
N VAL A 182 -7.06 12.37 -9.04
CA VAL A 182 -5.98 12.75 -9.97
C VAL A 182 -6.35 13.98 -10.80
N ASP A 183 -5.39 14.88 -11.02
CA ASP A 183 -5.57 16.04 -11.89
C ASP A 183 -5.20 15.76 -13.37
N TYR A 184 -5.42 16.77 -14.22
CA TYR A 184 -5.10 16.70 -15.65
C TYR A 184 -3.59 16.52 -15.95
N GLN A 185 -2.72 16.72 -14.96
CA GLN A 185 -1.28 16.48 -15.04
C GLN A 185 -0.89 15.08 -14.53
N GLY A 186 -1.86 14.25 -14.14
CA GLY A 186 -1.59 12.91 -13.62
C GLY A 186 -1.07 12.88 -12.18
N ARG A 187 -1.20 13.99 -11.44
CA ARG A 187 -0.77 14.07 -10.04
C ARG A 187 -1.91 13.66 -9.12
N ILE A 188 -1.60 12.90 -8.07
CA ILE A 188 -2.54 12.60 -7.01
C ILE A 188 -2.78 13.87 -6.21
N ILE A 189 -4.03 14.33 -6.18
CA ILE A 189 -4.43 15.57 -5.49
C ILE A 189 -5.09 15.31 -4.14
N ASP A 190 -5.57 14.09 -3.91
CA ASP A 190 -6.19 13.67 -2.66
C ASP A 190 -5.67 12.28 -2.27
N LYS A 191 -4.72 12.27 -1.33
CA LYS A 191 -4.09 11.04 -0.83
C LYS A 191 -5.04 10.20 0.01
N GLU A 192 -6.04 10.81 0.63
CA GLU A 192 -7.05 10.11 1.44
C GLU A 192 -8.01 9.30 0.57
N LYS A 193 -8.05 9.56 -0.74
CA LYS A 193 -8.88 8.84 -1.70
C LYS A 193 -8.16 7.85 -2.60
N HIS A 194 -6.84 7.96 -2.76
CA HIS A 194 -6.12 7.10 -3.71
C HIS A 194 -5.98 5.65 -3.23
N ILE A 195 -5.58 5.44 -1.97
CA ILE A 195 -5.38 4.11 -1.38
C ILE A 195 -6.24 3.99 -0.12
N ASN A 196 -7.57 3.86 -0.31
CA ASN A 196 -8.52 3.85 0.80
C ASN A 196 -9.55 2.70 0.77
N GLY A 197 -9.41 1.77 -0.18
CA GLY A 197 -10.30 0.60 -0.25
C GLY A 197 -11.59 0.84 -1.04
N LYS A 198 -11.75 2.02 -1.65
CA LYS A 198 -12.97 2.44 -2.33
C LYS A 198 -12.71 2.82 -3.78
N ILE A 199 -13.77 2.84 -4.57
CA ILE A 199 -13.74 3.26 -5.97
C ILE A 199 -14.14 4.74 -6.03
N ASN A 200 -13.29 5.57 -6.64
CA ASN A 200 -13.55 7.00 -6.80
C ASN A 200 -13.77 7.31 -8.28
N VAL A 201 -14.99 7.62 -8.70
CA VAL A 201 -15.31 7.92 -10.11
C VAL A 201 -16.44 8.96 -10.22
N PHE A 202 -16.36 9.89 -11.16
CA PHE A 202 -17.27 11.02 -11.35
C PHE A 202 -17.54 11.82 -10.07
N ASN A 203 -16.50 11.95 -9.23
CA ASN A 203 -16.57 12.57 -7.91
C ASN A 203 -17.54 11.88 -6.93
N ILE A 204 -17.81 10.60 -7.17
CA ILE A 204 -18.56 9.69 -6.30
C ILE A 204 -17.58 8.67 -5.73
N GLU A 205 -17.66 8.46 -4.42
CA GLU A 205 -16.93 7.41 -3.73
C GLU A 205 -17.88 6.22 -3.47
N ILE A 206 -17.45 5.03 -3.89
CA ILE A 206 -18.26 3.81 -3.86
C ILE A 206 -17.53 2.77 -3.00
N ASP A 207 -18.23 2.24 -2.00
CA ASP A 207 -17.71 1.16 -1.19
C ASP A 207 -17.62 -0.15 -1.98
N ARG A 208 -16.56 -0.90 -1.68
CA ARG A 208 -16.38 -2.30 -2.09
C ARG A 208 -16.92 -3.23 -1.01
#